data_AF-A0A6N7VKA4-F1
#
_entry.id   AF-A0A6N7VKA4-F1
#
_cell.length_a   1.000
_cell.length_b   1.000
_cell.length_c   1.000
_cell.angle_alpha   90.00
_cell.angle_beta   90.00
_cell.angle_gamma   90.00
#
_symmetry.space_group_name_H-M   'P 1'
#
loop_
_entity.id
_entity.type
_entity.pdbx_description
1 polymer ?
#
loop_
_entity_poly.entity_id
_entity_poly.type
_entity_poly.pdbx_seq_one_letter_code
_entity_poly.pdbx_strand_id
1 'polypeptide(L)'
;MNHLFIFPEAVQTTDTISLDLEERRLSFSCSNKRVAINLDALRSGSSTVILKNPITGSVYPLFNFREILQVMDLGPQELLRTLSLCSFVQIDKYGKDTFMKVFLPKGQPELRSRTHDFSRFPHVAMADLHKLDRAFSWSVHHVEARIHYGRIEGSLVFERSAFWKEPVYVSHAGQTQELTQGENWFSFAWSPTEDVYCGTEQGRYKGRALHVSGDRR
;
A
#
# COMPACT_ATOMS: atom_id res chain seq x y z
N MET A 1 7.45 -15.74 -4.42
CA MET A 1 7.95 -15.80 -3.03
C MET A 1 7.03 -14.98 -2.14
N ASN A 2 6.79 -15.45 -0.91
CA ASN A 2 5.93 -14.77 0.05
C ASN A 2 6.82 -14.11 1.11
N HIS A 3 6.85 -12.77 1.15
CA HIS A 3 7.54 -12.00 2.18
C HIS A 3 6.51 -11.60 3.24
N LEU A 4 6.54 -12.24 4.41
CA LEU A 4 5.58 -11.99 5.49
C LEU A 4 6.28 -11.34 6.69
N PHE A 5 5.67 -10.30 7.22
CA PHE A 5 6.13 -9.54 8.38
C PHE A 5 5.01 -9.42 9.41
N ILE A 6 5.36 -9.61 10.68
CA ILE A 6 4.41 -9.62 11.78
C ILE A 6 4.62 -8.36 12.61
N PHE A 7 3.55 -7.63 12.86
CA PHE A 7 3.53 -6.43 13.69
C PHE A 7 2.77 -6.74 14.97
N PRO A 8 3.49 -7.10 16.07
CA PRO A 8 2.86 -7.44 17.33
C PRO A 8 2.17 -6.21 17.95
N GLU A 9 1.03 -6.44 18.61
CA GLU A 9 0.25 -5.42 19.34
C GLU A 9 -0.13 -4.17 18.54
N ALA A 10 -0.27 -4.30 17.23
CA ALA A 10 -0.52 -3.21 16.30
C ALA A 10 -1.99 -2.74 16.26
N VAL A 11 -2.95 -3.61 16.62
CA VAL A 11 -4.38 -3.31 16.49
C VAL A 11 -5.05 -3.23 17.87
N GLN A 12 -5.72 -2.10 18.14
CA GLN A 12 -6.48 -1.89 19.38
C GLN A 12 -7.85 -2.59 19.31
N THR A 13 -7.86 -3.90 19.56
CA THR A 13 -9.08 -4.72 19.66
C THR A 13 -8.87 -5.85 20.66
N THR A 14 -9.97 -6.40 21.20
CA THR A 14 -9.98 -7.61 22.03
C THR A 14 -10.14 -8.89 21.20
N ASP A 15 -10.28 -8.78 19.88
CA ASP A 15 -10.30 -9.95 19.00
C ASP A 15 -9.00 -10.74 19.06
N THR A 16 -9.08 -12.01 18.69
CA THR A 16 -7.89 -12.82 18.40
C THR A 16 -7.94 -13.26 16.94
N ILE A 17 -6.77 -13.33 16.32
CA ILE A 17 -6.63 -13.72 14.93
C ILE A 17 -5.77 -14.96 14.79
N SER A 18 -6.05 -15.77 13.77
CA SER A 18 -5.14 -16.83 13.32
C SER A 18 -5.11 -16.89 11.80
N LEU A 19 -3.97 -17.29 11.25
CA LEU A 19 -3.71 -17.33 9.83
C LEU A 19 -3.07 -18.67 9.47
N ASP A 20 -3.52 -19.25 8.38
CA ASP A 20 -2.94 -20.45 7.78
C ASP A 20 -2.54 -20.12 6.34
N LEU A 21 -1.36 -20.58 5.92
CA LEU A 21 -0.79 -20.28 4.61
C LEU A 21 -0.40 -21.57 3.88
N GLU A 22 -1.38 -22.30 3.39
CA GLU A 22 -1.15 -23.55 2.66
C GLU A 22 -0.83 -23.23 1.20
N GLU A 23 0.44 -23.38 0.82
CA GLU A 23 0.96 -23.06 -0.52
C GLU A 23 0.65 -21.61 -0.95
N ARG A 24 -0.47 -21.43 -1.66
CA ARG A 24 -0.95 -20.15 -2.22
C ARG A 24 -2.32 -19.76 -1.69
N ARG A 25 -2.88 -20.55 -0.78
CA ARG A 25 -4.15 -20.25 -0.11
C ARG A 25 -3.86 -19.68 1.28
N LEU A 26 -4.25 -18.42 1.48
CA LEU A 26 -4.27 -17.79 2.78
C LEU A 26 -5.66 -17.98 3.39
N SER A 27 -5.74 -18.61 4.56
CA SER A 27 -6.97 -18.71 5.35
C SER A 27 -6.80 -17.88 6.61
N PHE A 28 -7.60 -16.82 6.74
CA PHE A 28 -7.58 -15.93 7.90
C PHE A 28 -8.82 -16.16 8.74
N SER A 29 -8.64 -16.09 10.05
CA SER A 29 -9.73 -16.12 11.01
C SER A 29 -9.57 -15.00 12.01
N CYS A 30 -10.69 -14.40 12.38
CA CYS A 30 -10.80 -13.44 13.45
C CYS A 30 -12.02 -13.84 14.27
N SER A 31 -11.78 -14.25 15.52
CA SER A 31 -12.83 -14.81 16.38
C SER A 31 -13.57 -15.96 15.67
N ASN A 32 -14.88 -15.86 15.47
CA ASN A 32 -15.70 -16.92 14.84
C ASN A 32 -15.89 -16.76 13.32
N LYS A 33 -15.23 -15.77 12.69
CA LYS A 33 -15.34 -15.49 11.26
C LYS A 33 -14.09 -15.93 10.52
N ARG A 34 -14.26 -16.40 9.28
CA ARG A 34 -13.17 -16.88 8.44
C ARG A 34 -13.29 -16.33 7.03
N VAL A 35 -12.15 -16.04 6.42
CA VAL A 35 -12.03 -15.67 5.01
C VAL A 35 -10.86 -16.42 4.40
N ALA A 36 -10.93 -16.70 3.11
CA ALA A 36 -9.84 -17.33 2.38
C ALA A 36 -9.55 -16.55 1.10
N ILE A 37 -8.27 -16.45 0.74
CA ILE A 37 -7.78 -15.77 -0.45
C ILE A 37 -6.83 -16.71 -1.17
N ASN A 38 -7.05 -16.90 -2.48
CA ASN A 38 -6.05 -17.48 -3.36
C ASN A 38 -5.09 -16.37 -3.82
N LEU A 39 -3.84 -16.42 -3.36
CA LEU A 39 -2.82 -15.40 -3.63
C LEU A 39 -2.44 -15.31 -5.12
N ASP A 40 -2.62 -16.39 -5.89
CA ASP A 40 -2.34 -16.39 -7.33
C ASP A 40 -3.47 -15.74 -8.15
N ALA A 41 -4.67 -15.62 -7.57
CA ALA A 41 -5.77 -14.90 -8.20
C ALA A 41 -5.66 -13.37 -8.02
N LEU A 42 -4.76 -12.89 -7.16
CA LEU A 42 -4.54 -11.46 -6.97
C LEU A 42 -3.84 -10.86 -8.18
N ARG A 43 -4.38 -9.76 -8.69
CA ARG A 43 -3.78 -9.00 -9.80
C ARG A 43 -2.42 -8.45 -9.39
N SER A 44 -1.44 -8.52 -10.27
CA SER A 44 -0.17 -7.80 -10.09
C SER A 44 -0.40 -6.29 -9.94
N GLY A 45 0.41 -5.63 -9.13
CA GLY A 45 0.27 -4.21 -8.78
C GLY A 45 -0.85 -3.90 -7.80
N SER A 46 -1.64 -4.88 -7.35
CA SER A 46 -2.77 -4.65 -6.43
C SER A 46 -2.36 -4.64 -4.96
N SER A 47 -3.25 -4.07 -4.15
CA SER A 47 -3.21 -4.15 -2.68
C SER A 47 -4.53 -4.71 -2.18
N THR A 48 -4.48 -5.72 -1.34
CA THR A 48 -5.64 -6.34 -0.70
C THR A 48 -5.48 -6.23 0.81
N VAL A 49 -6.53 -5.86 1.52
CA VAL A 49 -6.53 -5.84 2.99
C VAL A 49 -7.63 -6.73 3.55
N ILE A 50 -7.39 -7.39 4.68
CA ILE A 50 -8.44 -8.10 5.42
C ILE A 50 -8.89 -7.22 6.56
N LEU A 51 -10.17 -6.84 6.50
CA LEU A 51 -10.78 -5.90 7.42
C LEU A 51 -11.82 -6.59 8.30
N LYS A 52 -12.02 -6.03 9.49
CA LYS A 52 -13.24 -6.24 10.29
C LYS A 52 -13.99 -4.92 10.40
N ASN A 53 -15.29 -4.99 10.16
CA ASN A 53 -16.22 -3.94 10.53
C ASN A 53 -16.75 -4.23 11.95
N PRO A 54 -16.38 -3.46 12.98
CA PRO A 54 -16.80 -3.71 14.36
C PRO A 54 -18.31 -3.55 14.56
N ILE A 55 -18.96 -2.68 13.77
CA ILE A 55 -20.41 -2.39 13.88
C ILE A 55 -21.22 -3.61 13.45
N THR A 56 -20.86 -4.24 12.32
CA THR A 56 -21.58 -5.41 11.80
C THR A 56 -21.00 -6.75 12.27
N GLY A 57 -19.79 -6.75 12.83
CA GLY A 57 -19.02 -7.96 13.14
C GLY A 57 -18.52 -8.72 11.90
N SER A 58 -18.65 -8.13 10.70
CA SER A 58 -18.23 -8.76 9.46
C SER A 58 -16.72 -8.72 9.29
N VAL A 59 -16.15 -9.80 8.73
CA VAL A 59 -14.74 -9.91 8.36
C VAL A 59 -14.68 -10.24 6.88
N TYR A 60 -13.96 -9.44 6.09
CA TYR A 60 -13.94 -9.60 4.64
C TYR A 60 -12.61 -9.10 4.03
N PRO A 61 -12.18 -9.70 2.91
CA PRO A 61 -11.14 -9.12 2.08
C PRO A 61 -11.68 -7.90 1.33
N LEU A 62 -10.92 -6.82 1.32
CA LEU A 62 -11.13 -5.66 0.47
C LEU A 62 -10.02 -5.61 -0.58
N PHE A 63 -10.38 -5.95 -1.81
CA PHE A 63 -9.48 -5.92 -2.96
C PHE A 63 -9.36 -4.50 -3.51
N ASN A 64 -8.27 -4.21 -4.23
CA ASN A 64 -8.00 -2.90 -4.86
C ASN A 64 -8.01 -1.74 -3.85
N PHE A 65 -7.37 -1.96 -2.70
CA PHE A 65 -7.43 -1.03 -1.58
C PHE A 65 -6.85 0.36 -1.95
N ARG A 66 -5.82 0.43 -2.80
CA ARG A 66 -5.23 1.71 -3.23
C ARG A 66 -6.19 2.54 -4.06
N GLU A 67 -6.94 1.89 -4.93
CA GLU A 67 -7.95 2.53 -5.78
C GLU A 67 -9.10 3.08 -4.92
N ILE A 68 -9.51 2.36 -3.88
CA ILE A 68 -10.52 2.85 -2.93
C ILE A 68 -10.00 4.06 -2.16
N LEU A 69 -8.76 4.02 -1.69
CA LEU A 69 -8.12 5.18 -1.04
C LEU A 69 -8.07 6.41 -1.96
N GLN A 70 -7.79 6.18 -3.26
CA GLN A 70 -7.80 7.23 -4.27
C GLN A 70 -9.19 7.82 -4.49
N VAL A 71 -10.23 6.99 -4.58
CA VAL A 71 -11.63 7.44 -4.74
C VAL A 71 -12.09 8.26 -3.53
N MET A 72 -11.68 7.85 -2.33
CA MET A 72 -12.07 8.50 -1.08
C MET A 72 -11.21 9.73 -0.72
N ASP A 73 -10.11 9.97 -1.43
CA ASP A 73 -9.08 10.98 -1.10
C ASP A 73 -8.50 10.83 0.33
N LEU A 74 -8.29 9.59 0.79
CA LEU A 74 -7.82 9.28 2.14
C LEU A 74 -6.52 8.45 2.13
N GLY A 75 -5.68 8.66 3.15
CA GLY A 75 -4.63 7.72 3.50
C GLY A 75 -5.18 6.46 4.20
N PRO A 76 -4.39 5.36 4.30
CA PRO A 76 -4.85 4.10 4.88
C PRO A 76 -5.39 4.25 6.30
N GLN A 77 -4.62 4.91 7.18
CA GLN A 77 -5.02 5.13 8.57
C GLN A 77 -6.22 6.07 8.70
N GLU A 78 -6.33 7.06 7.80
CA GLU A 78 -7.47 7.97 7.76
C GLU A 78 -8.75 7.23 7.39
N LEU A 79 -8.70 6.37 6.36
CA LEU A 79 -9.84 5.53 5.98
C LEU A 79 -10.27 4.61 7.13
N LEU A 80 -9.32 3.92 7.76
CA LEU A 80 -9.62 3.01 8.87
C LEU A 80 -10.26 3.74 10.05
N ARG A 81 -9.74 4.92 10.40
CA ARG A 81 -10.32 5.75 11.48
C ARG A 81 -11.71 6.28 11.11
N THR A 82 -11.86 6.86 9.91
CA THR A 82 -13.12 7.46 9.45
C THR A 82 -14.25 6.44 9.37
N LEU A 83 -13.96 5.23 8.89
CA LEU A 83 -14.94 4.15 8.78
C LEU A 83 -14.99 3.25 10.02
N SER A 84 -14.18 3.55 11.05
CA SER A 84 -14.05 2.74 12.26
C SER A 84 -13.78 1.25 11.97
N LEU A 85 -12.90 0.97 11.01
CA LEU A 85 -12.54 -0.40 10.59
C LEU A 85 -11.23 -0.85 11.24
N CYS A 86 -11.12 -2.16 11.51
CA CYS A 86 -9.86 -2.78 11.90
C CYS A 86 -9.23 -3.47 10.69
N SER A 87 -7.93 -3.26 10.46
CA SER A 87 -7.16 -3.99 9.44
C SER A 87 -6.18 -4.94 10.11
N PHE A 88 -6.17 -6.20 9.66
CA PHE A 88 -5.34 -7.25 10.25
C PHE A 88 -4.28 -7.78 9.30
N VAL A 89 -4.55 -7.76 8.00
CA VAL A 89 -3.62 -8.24 6.99
C VAL A 89 -3.61 -7.27 5.82
N GLN A 90 -2.43 -6.91 5.34
CA GLN A 90 -2.24 -6.25 4.05
C GLN A 90 -1.39 -7.14 3.16
N ILE A 91 -1.81 -7.30 1.90
CA ILE A 91 -1.18 -8.13 0.88
C ILE A 91 -0.96 -7.25 -0.35
N ASP A 92 0.29 -6.91 -0.63
CA ASP A 92 0.68 -6.23 -1.86
C ASP A 92 1.28 -7.25 -2.83
N LYS A 93 0.74 -7.29 -4.05
CA LYS A 93 1.11 -8.27 -5.08
C LYS A 93 1.92 -7.59 -6.18
N TYR A 94 3.12 -8.10 -6.49
CA TYR A 94 3.92 -7.62 -7.62
C TYR A 94 4.60 -8.80 -8.32
N GLY A 95 4.34 -8.94 -9.61
CA GLY A 95 4.58 -10.16 -10.36
C GLY A 95 4.04 -11.40 -9.65
N LYS A 96 4.92 -12.40 -9.48
CA LYS A 96 4.60 -13.64 -8.78
C LYS A 96 4.82 -13.57 -7.27
N ASP A 97 5.30 -12.44 -6.75
CA ASP A 97 5.67 -12.29 -5.36
C ASP A 97 4.59 -11.55 -4.56
N THR A 98 4.52 -11.82 -3.27
CA THR A 98 3.59 -11.14 -2.34
C THR A 98 4.36 -10.58 -1.15
N PHE A 99 4.06 -9.34 -0.81
CA PHE A 99 4.52 -8.69 0.42
C PHE A 99 3.32 -8.60 1.36
N MET A 100 3.41 -9.29 2.49
CA MET A 100 2.35 -9.46 3.46
C MET A 100 2.75 -8.85 4.78
N LYS A 101 1.84 -8.07 5.36
CA LYS A 101 1.97 -7.48 6.70
C LYS A 101 0.80 -7.97 7.52
N VAL A 102 1.08 -8.57 8.67
CA VAL A 102 0.06 -9.06 9.60
C VAL A 102 0.14 -8.23 10.88
N PHE A 103 -0.95 -7.54 11.21
CA PHE A 103 -1.07 -6.65 12.36
C PHE A 103 -1.82 -7.38 13.47
N LEU A 104 -1.10 -7.73 14.54
CA LEU A 104 -1.67 -8.50 15.63
C LEU A 104 -2.49 -7.60 16.59
N PRO A 105 -3.60 -8.12 17.15
CA PRO A 105 -4.29 -7.48 18.26
C PRO A 105 -3.38 -7.27 19.47
N LYS A 106 -3.66 -6.22 20.25
CA LYS A 106 -3.01 -5.99 21.55
C LYS A 106 -3.23 -7.19 22.48
N GLY A 107 -2.16 -7.66 23.12
CA GLY A 107 -2.18 -8.86 23.96
C GLY A 107 -2.05 -10.18 23.19
N GLN A 108 -1.88 -10.13 21.86
CA GLN A 108 -1.50 -11.27 21.04
C GLN A 108 -0.07 -11.07 20.49
N PRO A 109 0.98 -11.57 21.17
CA PRO A 109 2.37 -11.34 20.76
C PRO A 109 2.77 -12.15 19.53
N GLU A 110 2.10 -13.28 19.27
CA GLU A 110 2.45 -14.23 18.21
C GLU A 110 1.26 -14.53 17.29
N LEU A 111 1.56 -14.77 16.02
CA LEU A 111 0.56 -15.16 15.03
C LEU A 111 0.21 -16.63 15.19
N ARG A 112 -1.02 -16.90 15.62
CA ARG A 112 -1.53 -18.27 15.75
C ARG A 112 -1.73 -18.89 14.37
N SER A 113 -1.40 -20.17 14.25
CA SER A 113 -1.63 -20.97 13.05
C SER A 113 -1.79 -22.44 13.42
N ARG A 114 -2.47 -23.20 12.56
CA ARG A 114 -2.59 -24.67 12.65
C ARG A 114 -1.60 -25.35 11.71
N THR A 115 -1.10 -24.63 10.72
CA THR A 115 -0.38 -25.18 9.58
C THR A 115 1.09 -24.76 9.56
N HIS A 116 1.43 -23.65 10.20
CA HIS A 116 2.78 -23.05 10.14
C HIS A 116 3.28 -22.60 11.51
N ASP A 117 4.60 -22.61 11.67
CA ASP A 117 5.27 -21.93 12.78
C ASP A 117 5.70 -20.53 12.32
N PHE A 118 4.99 -19.51 12.80
CA PHE A 118 5.25 -18.12 12.43
C PHE A 118 6.34 -17.44 13.26
N SER A 119 6.87 -18.10 14.30
CA SER A 119 7.91 -17.53 15.19
C SER A 119 9.20 -17.20 14.43
N ARG A 120 9.44 -17.85 13.30
CA ARG A 120 10.62 -17.66 12.43
C ARG A 120 10.50 -16.45 11.51
N PHE A 121 9.31 -15.85 11.38
CA PHE A 121 9.11 -14.68 10.54
C PHE A 121 9.51 -13.41 11.29
N PRO A 122 9.96 -12.36 10.57
CA PRO A 122 10.36 -11.12 11.21
C PRO A 122 9.18 -10.47 11.97
N HIS A 123 9.40 -10.23 13.26
CA HIS A 123 8.55 -9.42 14.11
C HIS A 123 9.09 -7.98 14.09
N VAL A 124 8.27 -7.04 13.62
CA VAL A 124 8.67 -5.68 13.30
C VAL A 124 7.85 -4.70 14.14
N ALA A 125 8.50 -3.71 14.73
CA ALA A 125 7.82 -2.66 15.48
C ALA A 125 6.99 -1.78 14.53
N MET A 126 5.83 -1.30 14.99
CA MET A 126 4.99 -0.39 14.19
C MET A 126 5.71 0.89 13.76
N ALA A 127 6.67 1.37 14.54
CA ALA A 127 7.50 2.53 14.19
C ALA A 127 8.33 2.32 12.91
N ASP A 128 8.69 1.08 12.59
CA ASP A 128 9.50 0.72 11.42
C ASP A 128 8.66 0.44 10.16
N LEU A 129 7.34 0.53 10.24
CA LEU A 129 6.44 0.23 9.11
C LEU A 129 6.82 1.03 7.85
N HIS A 130 7.09 2.33 8.00
CA HIS A 130 7.47 3.19 6.86
C HIS A 130 8.81 2.79 6.24
N LYS A 131 9.78 2.37 7.07
CA LYS A 131 11.08 1.89 6.60
C LYS A 131 10.92 0.60 5.82
N LEU A 132 10.11 -0.32 6.34
CA LEU A 132 9.79 -1.58 5.66
C LEU A 132 9.07 -1.34 4.34
N ASP A 133 8.04 -0.49 4.33
CA ASP A 133 7.29 -0.17 3.11
C ASP A 133 8.20 0.41 2.03
N ARG A 134 9.16 1.28 2.38
CA ARG A 134 10.15 1.79 1.41
C ARG A 134 11.02 0.69 0.82
N ALA A 135 11.47 -0.28 1.63
CA ALA A 135 12.31 -1.38 1.16
C ALA A 135 11.62 -2.30 0.14
N PHE A 136 10.28 -2.37 0.17
CA PHE A 136 9.45 -3.14 -0.75
C PHE A 136 8.70 -2.28 -1.78
N SER A 137 9.08 -1.00 -1.91
CA SER A 137 8.42 -0.02 -2.79
C SER A 137 9.42 0.64 -3.73
N TRP A 138 8.95 1.60 -4.50
CA TRP A 138 9.76 2.66 -5.09
C TRP A 138 9.66 3.96 -4.28
N SER A 139 10.61 4.85 -4.54
CA SER A 139 10.71 6.21 -4.02
C SER A 139 11.02 7.20 -5.16
N VAL A 140 10.69 8.47 -4.91
CA VAL A 140 11.10 9.59 -5.74
C VAL A 140 11.70 10.66 -4.84
N HIS A 141 12.75 11.31 -5.29
CA HIS A 141 13.48 12.33 -4.55
C HIS A 141 14.12 13.32 -5.53
N HIS A 142 14.72 14.40 -5.00
CA HIS A 142 15.22 15.53 -5.80
C HIS A 142 14.18 16.04 -6.81
N VAL A 143 12.94 16.23 -6.35
CA VAL A 143 11.86 16.73 -7.20
C VAL A 143 12.01 18.23 -7.38
N GLU A 144 12.16 18.66 -8.62
CA GLU A 144 12.10 20.07 -9.01
C GLU A 144 10.99 20.24 -10.04
N ALA A 145 10.13 21.24 -9.85
CA ALA A 145 9.07 21.52 -10.81
C ALA A 145 8.78 23.02 -10.86
N ARG A 146 8.50 23.51 -12.07
CA ARG A 146 8.18 24.91 -12.37
C ARG A 146 6.95 24.97 -13.23
N ILE A 147 6.10 25.96 -12.96
CA ILE A 147 4.93 26.25 -13.76
C ILE A 147 5.24 27.49 -14.59
N HIS A 148 5.14 27.39 -15.92
CA HIS A 148 5.35 28.52 -16.82
C HIS A 148 4.59 28.30 -18.14
N TYR A 149 4.05 29.38 -18.72
CA TYR A 149 3.32 29.37 -19.99
C TYR A 149 2.25 28.26 -20.14
N GLY A 150 1.48 28.01 -19.08
CA GLY A 150 0.43 26.99 -19.08
C GLY A 150 0.95 25.54 -19.06
N ARG A 151 2.22 25.34 -18.69
CA ARG A 151 2.86 24.04 -18.54
C ARG A 151 3.42 23.87 -17.14
N ILE A 152 3.54 22.62 -16.71
CA ILE A 152 4.33 22.21 -15.56
C ILE A 152 5.46 21.32 -16.06
N GLU A 153 6.68 21.71 -15.73
CA GLU A 153 7.90 21.05 -16.19
C GLU A 153 8.83 20.81 -15.01
N GLY A 154 9.50 19.66 -14.99
CA GLY A 154 10.30 19.31 -13.84
C GLY A 154 11.18 18.09 -14.06
N SER A 155 11.95 17.79 -13.03
CA SER A 155 12.77 16.60 -12.92
C SER A 155 12.57 15.91 -11.57
N LEU A 156 12.90 14.62 -11.55
CA LEU A 156 12.94 13.81 -10.33
C LEU A 156 13.93 12.66 -10.51
N VAL A 157 14.42 12.12 -9.40
CA VAL A 157 15.16 10.86 -9.36
C VAL A 157 14.24 9.76 -8.88
N PHE A 158 14.08 8.72 -9.70
CA PHE A 158 13.27 7.55 -9.42
C PHE A 158 14.14 6.37 -9.00
N GLU A 159 13.80 5.77 -7.86
CA GLU A 159 14.42 4.57 -7.35
C GLU A 159 13.40 3.47 -7.08
N ARG A 160 13.66 2.29 -7.62
CA ARG A 160 12.79 1.12 -7.47
C ARG A 160 13.49 0.02 -6.69
N SER A 161 12.83 -0.52 -5.66
CA SER A 161 13.33 -1.73 -4.99
C SER A 161 13.32 -2.94 -5.93
N ALA A 162 14.16 -3.93 -5.63
CA ALA A 162 14.19 -5.19 -6.37
C ALA A 162 12.86 -5.95 -6.33
N PHE A 163 12.02 -5.70 -5.32
CA PHE A 163 10.72 -6.35 -5.18
C PHE A 163 9.65 -5.78 -6.13
N TRP A 164 9.65 -4.47 -6.36
CA TRP A 164 8.64 -3.83 -7.20
C TRP A 164 8.85 -4.13 -8.68
N LYS A 165 7.81 -4.67 -9.35
CA LYS A 165 7.90 -5.12 -10.76
C LYS A 165 7.07 -4.29 -11.74
N GLU A 166 6.13 -3.49 -11.23
CA GLU A 166 5.21 -2.74 -12.09
C GLU A 166 5.86 -1.45 -12.60
N PRO A 167 5.45 -0.95 -13.77
CA PRO A 167 5.81 0.39 -14.21
C PRO A 167 5.30 1.44 -13.21
N VAL A 168 6.02 2.55 -13.14
CA VAL A 168 5.65 3.70 -12.31
C VAL A 168 5.63 4.92 -13.22
N TYR A 169 4.60 5.74 -13.09
CA TYR A 169 4.37 6.91 -13.92
C TYR A 169 4.39 8.16 -13.07
N VAL A 170 4.92 9.25 -13.61
CA VAL A 170 4.58 10.60 -13.18
C VAL A 170 3.33 11.04 -13.93
N SER A 171 2.37 11.61 -13.22
CA SER A 171 1.05 11.94 -13.73
C SER A 171 0.62 13.34 -13.33
N HIS A 172 0.00 14.08 -14.24
CA HIS A 172 -0.62 15.37 -13.95
C HIS A 172 -1.79 15.64 -14.91
N ALA A 173 -2.96 15.98 -14.37
CA ALA A 173 -4.15 16.37 -15.14
C ALA A 173 -4.51 15.37 -16.28
N GLY A 174 -4.43 14.07 -15.99
CA GLY A 174 -4.73 13.00 -16.95
C GLY A 174 -3.60 12.67 -17.94
N GLN A 175 -2.50 13.44 -17.93
CA GLN A 175 -1.29 13.14 -18.70
C GLN A 175 -0.33 12.30 -17.87
N THR A 176 0.39 11.39 -18.50
CA THR A 176 1.30 10.46 -17.84
C THR A 176 2.60 10.29 -18.62
N GLN A 177 3.68 9.99 -17.89
CA GLN A 177 4.95 9.56 -18.46
C GLN A 177 5.52 8.46 -17.58
N GLU A 178 5.97 7.36 -18.19
CA GLU A 178 6.64 6.29 -17.47
C GLU A 178 8.01 6.75 -16.95
N LEU A 179 8.34 6.36 -15.73
CA LEU A 179 9.61 6.65 -15.08
C LEU A 179 10.61 5.52 -15.33
N THR A 180 11.83 5.90 -15.66
CA THR A 180 12.98 5.02 -15.76
C THR A 180 13.86 5.13 -14.52
N GLN A 181 14.58 4.07 -14.16
CA GLN A 181 15.47 4.11 -12.98
C GLN A 181 16.51 5.24 -13.14
N GLY A 182 16.64 6.10 -12.13
CA GLY A 182 17.52 7.26 -12.16
C GLY A 182 16.78 8.57 -12.46
N GLU A 183 17.45 9.49 -13.16
CA GLU A 183 16.94 10.82 -13.44
C GLU A 183 15.87 10.80 -14.54
N ASN A 184 14.77 11.52 -14.31
CA ASN A 184 13.67 11.69 -15.25
C ASN A 184 13.30 13.16 -15.37
N TRP A 185 12.89 13.54 -16.58
CA TRP A 185 12.34 14.85 -16.90
C TRP A 185 10.91 14.69 -17.39
N PHE A 186 10.01 15.59 -17.01
CA PHE A 186 8.61 15.57 -17.46
C PHE A 186 8.13 16.97 -17.83
N SER A 187 7.15 17.04 -18.73
CA SER A 187 6.53 18.30 -19.17
C SER A 187 5.08 18.05 -19.57
N PHE A 188 4.16 18.69 -18.88
CA PHE A 188 2.71 18.48 -19.05
C PHE A 188 1.98 19.82 -19.22
N ALA A 189 0.82 19.80 -19.88
CA ALA A 189 -0.12 20.92 -19.77
C ALA A 189 -0.53 21.09 -18.30
N TRP A 190 -0.49 22.32 -17.79
CA TRP A 190 -0.75 22.60 -16.38
C TRP A 190 -2.25 22.75 -16.10
N SER A 191 -2.70 22.13 -15.01
CA SER A 191 -4.00 22.39 -14.40
C SER A 191 -3.81 22.85 -12.95
N PRO A 192 -4.45 23.97 -12.53
CA PRO A 192 -4.39 24.45 -11.15
C PRO A 192 -5.11 23.56 -10.14
N THR A 193 -5.96 22.63 -10.59
CA THR A 193 -6.82 21.81 -9.72
C THR A 193 -6.24 20.45 -9.37
N GLU A 194 -5.07 20.11 -9.91
CA GLU A 194 -4.46 18.79 -9.79
C GLU A 194 -3.00 18.94 -9.35
N ASP A 195 -2.55 18.07 -8.44
CA ASP A 195 -1.13 17.97 -8.14
C ASP A 195 -0.39 17.15 -9.21
N VAL A 196 0.92 16.99 -9.03
CA VAL A 196 1.69 15.96 -9.72
C VAL A 196 1.71 14.72 -8.83
N TYR A 197 1.47 13.54 -9.39
CA TYR A 197 1.46 12.28 -8.65
C TYR A 197 2.45 11.30 -9.26
N CYS A 198 3.04 10.44 -8.43
CA CYS A 198 3.77 9.26 -8.91
C CYS A 198 3.02 7.98 -8.54
N GLY A 199 2.98 6.99 -9.44
CA GLY A 199 2.33 5.71 -9.12
C GLY A 199 1.90 4.93 -10.35
N THR A 200 0.71 4.33 -10.29
CA THR A 200 0.09 3.69 -11.46
C THR A 200 -0.21 4.73 -12.54
N GLU A 201 -0.36 4.26 -13.78
CA GLU A 201 -0.81 5.13 -14.87
C GLU A 201 -2.11 5.85 -14.48
N GLN A 202 -2.13 7.17 -14.67
CA GLN A 202 -3.26 8.05 -14.31
C GLN A 202 -3.66 7.99 -12.83
N GLY A 203 -2.78 7.48 -11.97
CA GLY A 203 -2.98 7.43 -10.53
C GLY A 203 -2.96 8.83 -9.92
N ARG A 204 -3.89 9.09 -9.01
CA ARG A 204 -3.99 10.33 -8.20
C ARG A 204 -4.02 10.01 -6.71
N TYR A 205 -3.27 9.00 -6.31
CA TYR A 205 -3.20 8.59 -4.91
C TYR A 205 -2.45 9.65 -4.09
N LYS A 206 -3.18 10.37 -3.24
CA LYS A 206 -2.68 11.47 -2.40
C LYS A 206 -1.41 11.17 -1.61
N GLY A 207 -1.26 9.93 -1.12
CA GLY A 207 -0.05 9.50 -0.42
C GLY A 207 1.22 9.47 -1.29
N ARG A 208 1.10 9.74 -2.59
CA ARG A 208 2.18 9.83 -3.58
C ARG A 208 2.13 11.13 -4.39
N ALA A 209 1.41 12.14 -3.91
CA ALA A 209 1.49 13.49 -4.46
C ALA A 209 2.90 14.05 -4.28
N LEU A 210 3.39 14.76 -5.29
CA LEU A 210 4.62 15.54 -5.22
C LEU A 210 4.26 16.94 -4.76
N HIS A 211 4.94 17.43 -3.73
CA HIS A 211 4.82 18.83 -3.33
C HIS A 211 5.56 19.69 -4.35
N VAL A 212 4.82 20.22 -5.33
CA VAL A 212 5.36 21.15 -6.31
C VAL A 212 5.31 22.56 -5.71
N SER A 213 6.45 23.06 -5.25
CA SER A 213 6.62 24.46 -4.88
C SER A 213 6.85 25.29 -6.15
N GLY A 214 5.76 25.68 -6.81
CA GLY A 214 5.81 26.68 -7.88
C GLY A 214 5.41 28.05 -7.35
N ASP A 215 6.25 29.06 -7.55
CA ASP A 215 5.83 30.46 -7.44
C ASP A 215 4.67 30.66 -8.41
N ARG A 216 3.47 30.98 -7.88
CA ARG A 216 2.34 31.45 -8.67
C ARG A 216 2.67 32.85 -9.19
N ARG A 217 3.44 32.96 -10.26
CA ARG A 217 3.66 34.21 -10.98
C ARG A 217 2.95 34.18 -12.32
#